data_AF-A0A2A4UHN3-F1
#
_entry.id   AF-A0A2A4UHN3-F1
#
_cell.length_a   1.000
_cell.length_b   1.000
_cell.length_c   1.000
_cell.angle_alpha   90.00
_cell.angle_beta   90.00
_cell.angle_gamma   90.00
#
_symmetry.space_group_name_H-M   'P 1'
#
loop_
_entity.id
_entity.type
_entity.pdbx_description
1 polymer ?
#
loop_
_entity_poly.entity_id
_entity_poly.type
_entity_poly.pdbx_seq_one_letter_code
_entity_poly.pdbx_strand_id
1 'polypeptide(L)'
;MNQLDKVKSEARKQIKNRTIGVGIVAVAMALLVIFSSGMTRDDPPSVADDVTAEEKCSSADGKKAGCVTIDDFRDELKKFETELEPQLAITLEGDWNIRQLSQITEYKGLALRAFSAGNYNSALSHIKQAGHIASSLIETARQKFEFNYSEAFSQFEKNQFLPAMESINDALKYNSENVAALKLKERIMVLPQVLDLMADAGTARIENNLVTEKKRLETILRLDPARNIQRQRLKILAQLISEQKFQRLISGGFAAISKRNLKTAQASLTKARSIFPNNTEIKLLHKEVKDLTLELEMERTLSRAVSFTQNDKWNSALAAFKKALAMDESNLTAIEGTKISSRMVNTINDMASLINKPERITSPEVRMFARAFLEKADNLKSRSPSLTKNIALLKDLIMASEIPVDVKLLSDNKTDIYLRNFGALGRTHQKIIRLTPGNYYFEGRRKGFRSKTVTFHVPLAPSHSLAEIRIMLDEQLNP
;
A
#
# COMPACT_ATOMS: atom_id res chain seq x y z
N MET A 1 -8.56 31.66 37.87
CA MET A 1 -9.93 32.10 37.54
C MET A 1 -9.84 32.80 36.19
N ASN A 2 -10.30 32.13 35.14
CA ASN A 2 -9.76 32.28 33.78
C ASN A 2 -10.67 33.18 32.93
N GLN A 3 -10.06 34.00 32.06
CA GLN A 3 -10.71 34.95 31.14
C GLN A 3 -11.81 34.33 30.24
N LEU A 4 -11.84 33.00 30.16
CA LEU A 4 -12.84 32.20 29.43
C LEU A 4 -14.24 32.23 30.07
N ASP A 5 -14.34 32.45 31.38
CA ASP A 5 -15.64 32.51 32.07
C ASP A 5 -16.34 33.87 31.90
N LYS A 6 -15.55 34.94 31.69
CA LYS A 6 -16.07 36.29 31.45
C LYS A 6 -16.77 36.38 30.08
N VAL A 7 -16.15 35.79 29.04
CA VAL A 7 -16.70 35.74 27.68
C VAL A 7 -17.97 34.88 27.57
N LYS A 8 -18.06 33.79 28.36
CA LYS A 8 -19.27 32.95 28.40
C LYS A 8 -20.45 33.61 29.12
N SER A 9 -20.20 34.54 30.04
CA SER A 9 -21.24 35.25 30.79
C SER A 9 -21.92 36.36 29.99
N GLU A 10 -21.18 37.02 29.08
CA GLU A 10 -21.70 38.11 28.25
C GLU A 10 -22.53 37.60 27.07
N ALA A 11 -22.15 36.46 26.47
CA ALA A 11 -22.92 35.81 25.40
C ALA A 11 -24.29 35.29 25.86
N ARG A 12 -24.43 34.92 27.15
CA ARG A 12 -25.71 34.47 27.74
C ARG A 12 -26.69 35.62 28.01
N LYS A 13 -26.22 36.87 28.10
CA LYS A 13 -27.09 38.04 28.28
C LYS A 13 -27.75 38.52 26.99
N GLN A 14 -27.18 38.25 25.82
CA GLN A 14 -27.75 38.70 24.54
C GLN A 14 -28.84 37.79 23.95
N ILE A 15 -28.97 36.55 24.43
CA ILE A 15 -29.97 35.60 23.91
C ILE A 15 -31.31 35.67 24.66
N LYS A 16 -31.39 36.40 25.78
CA LYS A 16 -32.61 36.47 26.63
C LYS A 16 -33.59 37.61 26.26
N ASN A 17 -33.28 38.45 25.28
CA ASN A 17 -34.09 39.64 24.94
C ASN A 17 -34.83 39.58 23.59
N ARG A 18 -35.01 38.40 22.99
CA ARG A 18 -35.66 38.30 21.68
C ARG A 18 -36.76 37.25 21.60
N THR A 19 -37.64 37.25 22.59
CA THR A 19 -38.95 36.59 22.52
C THR A 19 -39.88 37.29 23.51
N ILE A 20 -40.96 37.91 23.02
CA ILE A 20 -42.32 38.09 23.60
C ILE A 20 -43.00 39.32 22.97
N GLY A 21 -44.22 39.14 22.46
CA GLY A 21 -45.16 40.18 22.01
C GLY A 21 -45.82 39.85 20.66
N VAL A 22 -46.77 38.91 20.57
CA VAL A 22 -48.26 39.12 20.70
C VAL A 22 -48.79 40.06 19.61
N GLY A 23 -49.82 39.82 18.79
CA GLY A 23 -50.92 38.86 18.75
C GLY A 23 -52.11 39.56 18.04
N ILE A 24 -52.76 38.88 17.09
CA ILE A 24 -54.18 38.88 16.63
C ILE A 24 -54.97 40.22 16.50
N VAL A 25 -55.87 40.23 15.50
CA VAL A 25 -57.07 41.10 15.26
C VAL A 25 -56.82 42.12 14.12
N ALA A 26 -57.68 42.43 13.14
CA ALA A 26 -58.84 41.84 12.46
C ALA A 26 -59.25 42.84 11.33
N VAL A 27 -60.18 42.42 10.46
CA VAL A 27 -61.14 43.24 9.67
C VAL A 27 -60.68 43.95 8.37
N ALA A 28 -61.20 43.41 7.27
CA ALA A 28 -61.89 44.00 6.11
C ALA A 28 -61.56 45.42 5.57
N MET A 29 -61.34 45.49 4.25
CA MET A 29 -61.99 46.38 3.26
C MET A 29 -61.38 46.05 1.88
N ALA A 30 -62.06 45.44 0.90
CA ALA A 30 -63.16 45.95 0.07
C ALA A 30 -62.84 47.26 -0.67
N LEU A 31 -62.52 47.16 -1.97
CA LEU A 31 -62.79 48.13 -3.06
C LEU A 31 -62.67 47.35 -4.39
N LEU A 32 -63.76 46.82 -4.97
CA LEU A 32 -64.75 47.49 -5.85
C LEU A 32 -64.11 48.39 -6.92
N VAL A 33 -63.97 47.83 -8.13
CA VAL A 33 -64.15 48.59 -9.38
C VAL A 33 -65.27 47.92 -10.14
N ILE A 34 -66.32 48.71 -10.31
CA ILE A 34 -67.55 48.43 -11.05
C ILE A 34 -67.22 48.56 -12.55
N PHE A 35 -67.55 47.55 -13.34
CA PHE A 35 -67.94 47.78 -14.74
C PHE A 35 -69.17 46.93 -15.05
N SER A 36 -70.28 47.64 -15.14
CA SER A 36 -71.59 47.17 -15.59
C SER A 36 -71.54 46.70 -17.04
N SER A 37 -72.18 45.58 -17.36
CA SER A 37 -72.96 45.40 -18.59
C SER A 37 -73.78 44.10 -18.54
N GLY A 38 -75.10 44.26 -18.64
CA GLY A 38 -75.96 43.42 -19.47
C GLY A 38 -76.08 41.93 -19.11
N MET A 39 -77.02 41.64 -18.23
CA MET A 39 -77.64 40.32 -18.14
C MET A 39 -78.52 40.11 -19.39
N THR A 40 -78.12 39.20 -20.26
CA THR A 40 -78.99 38.62 -21.30
C THR A 40 -78.84 37.11 -21.24
N ARG A 41 -79.98 36.44 -21.08
CA ARG A 41 -80.14 34.99 -21.21
C ARG A 41 -79.89 34.64 -22.66
N ASP A 42 -78.89 33.81 -22.94
CA ASP A 42 -78.85 33.06 -24.19
C ASP A 42 -79.52 31.70 -23.93
N ASP A 43 -80.77 31.62 -24.38
CA ASP A 43 -81.44 30.35 -24.67
C ASP A 43 -80.65 29.56 -25.72
N PRO A 44 -80.73 28.22 -25.72
CA PRO A 44 -80.01 27.39 -26.68
C PRO A 44 -80.52 27.66 -28.09
N PRO A 45 -79.66 27.70 -29.13
CA PRO A 45 -80.17 27.80 -30.49
C PRO A 45 -80.87 26.49 -30.87
N SER A 46 -82.19 26.61 -30.90
CA SER A 46 -83.12 25.80 -31.66
C SER A 46 -82.57 25.48 -33.04
N VAL A 47 -82.59 24.19 -33.37
CA VAL A 47 -82.41 23.65 -34.71
C VAL A 47 -83.41 24.34 -35.64
N ALA A 48 -82.90 25.15 -36.56
CA ALA A 48 -83.65 25.61 -37.72
C ALA A 48 -83.02 24.93 -38.94
N ASP A 49 -83.76 23.98 -39.49
CA ASP A 49 -83.58 23.52 -40.86
C ASP A 49 -83.78 24.72 -41.79
N ASP A 50 -82.69 25.21 -42.37
CA ASP A 50 -82.75 26.05 -43.57
C ASP A 50 -81.94 25.38 -44.67
N VAL A 51 -82.61 24.46 -45.37
CA VAL A 51 -82.22 24.05 -46.70
C VAL A 51 -82.70 25.15 -47.63
N THR A 52 -81.81 26.03 -48.09
CA THR A 52 -81.64 26.39 -49.51
C THR A 52 -80.57 27.48 -49.71
N ALA A 53 -79.35 27.04 -50.04
CA ALA A 53 -78.54 27.64 -51.09
C ALA A 53 -77.41 26.66 -51.45
N GLU A 54 -77.61 25.83 -52.48
CA GLU A 54 -76.48 25.21 -53.17
C GLU A 54 -75.62 26.32 -53.80
N GLU A 55 -74.62 26.80 -53.09
CA GLU A 55 -73.52 27.55 -53.73
C GLU A 55 -72.56 26.53 -54.34
N LYS A 56 -72.98 25.96 -55.48
CA LYS A 56 -72.08 25.18 -56.34
C LYS A 56 -70.94 26.10 -56.80
N CYS A 57 -69.76 25.89 -56.24
CA CYS A 57 -68.49 26.34 -56.82
C CYS A 57 -68.25 25.57 -58.13
N SER A 58 -68.96 25.94 -59.20
CA SER A 58 -68.73 25.43 -60.54
C SER A 58 -68.77 26.59 -61.54
N SER A 59 -67.59 26.99 -62.01
CA SER A 59 -67.41 27.38 -63.41
C SER A 59 -65.98 27.12 -63.85
N ALA A 60 -65.87 26.65 -65.08
CA ALA A 60 -64.62 26.26 -65.75
C ALA A 60 -63.69 27.42 -66.12
N ASP A 61 -63.95 28.66 -65.70
CA ASP A 61 -63.08 29.80 -65.95
C ASP A 61 -63.20 30.83 -64.83
N GLY A 62 -62.05 31.28 -64.32
CA GLY A 62 -61.89 32.54 -63.58
C GLY A 62 -62.31 32.54 -62.09
N LYS A 63 -61.30 32.54 -61.20
CA LYS A 63 -61.40 32.75 -59.74
C LYS A 63 -62.50 33.75 -59.33
N LYS A 64 -63.58 33.26 -58.70
CA LYS A 64 -64.36 34.10 -57.78
C LYS A 64 -63.53 34.30 -56.52
N ALA A 65 -63.23 35.57 -56.20
CA ALA A 65 -62.62 35.94 -54.94
C ALA A 65 -63.55 35.52 -53.78
N GLY A 66 -63.10 34.60 -52.94
CA GLY A 66 -63.84 34.11 -51.77
C GLY A 66 -64.25 32.63 -51.78
N CYS A 67 -64.10 31.91 -52.90
CA CYS A 67 -64.37 30.46 -52.93
C CYS A 67 -63.18 29.66 -52.38
N VAL A 68 -63.40 28.89 -51.30
CA VAL A 68 -62.41 27.94 -50.77
C VAL A 68 -62.17 26.83 -51.78
N THR A 69 -60.90 26.53 -52.05
CA THR A 69 -60.49 25.46 -52.96
C THR A 69 -60.35 24.12 -52.23
N ILE A 70 -60.34 23.03 -52.99
CA ILE A 70 -60.04 21.69 -52.48
C ILE A 70 -58.65 21.66 -51.80
N ASP A 71 -57.69 22.40 -52.36
CA ASP A 71 -56.32 22.42 -51.85
C ASP A 71 -56.21 23.17 -50.52
N ASP A 72 -57.00 24.24 -50.31
CA ASP A 72 -57.06 24.95 -49.02
C ASP A 72 -57.49 24.02 -47.87
N PHE A 73 -58.49 23.17 -48.10
CA PHE A 73 -58.91 22.16 -47.11
C PHE A 73 -57.85 21.09 -46.91
N ARG A 74 -57.27 20.54 -47.98
CA ARG A 74 -56.24 19.49 -47.90
C ARG A 74 -55.01 19.97 -47.14
N ASP A 75 -54.57 21.20 -47.38
CA ASP A 75 -53.43 21.79 -46.70
C ASP A 75 -53.71 21.96 -45.21
N GLU A 76 -54.90 22.44 -44.84
CA GLU A 76 -55.26 22.62 -43.44
C GLU A 76 -55.46 21.31 -42.69
N LEU A 77 -56.10 20.31 -43.32
CA LEU A 77 -56.21 18.96 -42.79
C LEU A 77 -54.83 18.33 -42.61
N LYS A 78 -53.95 18.46 -43.60
CA LYS A 78 -52.58 17.96 -43.52
C LYS A 78 -51.83 18.59 -42.34
N LYS A 79 -51.88 19.91 -42.17
CA LYS A 79 -51.28 20.59 -41.02
C LYS A 79 -51.82 20.04 -39.70
N PHE A 80 -53.14 19.90 -39.60
CA PHE A 80 -53.78 19.33 -38.41
C PHE A 80 -53.21 17.94 -38.08
N GLU A 81 -53.16 17.04 -39.06
CA GLU A 81 -52.71 15.65 -38.90
C GLU A 81 -51.19 15.52 -38.66
N THR A 82 -50.37 16.40 -39.24
CA THR A 82 -48.90 16.31 -39.11
C THR A 82 -48.35 17.09 -37.94
N GLU A 83 -49.02 18.16 -37.50
CA GLU A 83 -48.50 19.07 -36.47
C GLU A 83 -49.26 18.95 -35.14
N LEU A 84 -50.59 18.86 -35.17
CA LEU A 84 -51.41 18.92 -33.96
C LEU A 84 -51.77 17.53 -33.43
N GLU A 85 -52.19 16.59 -34.29
CA GLU A 85 -52.54 15.23 -33.85
C GLU A 85 -51.42 14.50 -33.12
N PRO A 86 -50.14 14.54 -33.56
CA PRO A 86 -49.07 13.88 -32.82
C PRO A 86 -48.87 14.48 -31.43
N GLN A 87 -49.08 15.79 -31.26
CA GLN A 87 -48.95 16.45 -29.96
C GLN A 87 -50.15 16.19 -29.04
N LEU A 88 -51.33 15.96 -29.60
CA LEU A 88 -52.50 15.48 -28.86
C LEU A 88 -52.36 14.01 -28.47
N ALA A 89 -51.61 13.24 -29.27
CA ALA A 89 -51.29 11.83 -29.02
C ALA A 89 -50.18 11.64 -27.97
N ILE A 90 -49.28 12.63 -27.79
CA ILE A 90 -48.39 12.70 -26.61
C ILE A 90 -49.30 12.78 -25.39
N THR A 91 -49.39 11.67 -24.66
CA THR A 91 -50.50 11.31 -23.78
C THR A 91 -50.81 12.39 -22.75
N LEU A 92 -51.83 13.20 -23.08
CA LEU A 92 -52.52 14.05 -22.12
C LEU A 92 -53.41 13.15 -21.26
N GLU A 93 -52.92 12.74 -20.10
CA GLU A 93 -53.61 11.80 -19.22
C GLU A 93 -54.58 12.51 -18.26
N GLY A 94 -55.73 11.89 -18.04
CA GLY A 94 -56.73 12.30 -17.05
C GLY A 94 -57.91 13.11 -17.62
N ASP A 95 -58.93 13.32 -16.78
CA ASP A 95 -60.26 13.75 -17.23
C ASP A 95 -60.37 15.22 -17.68
N TRP A 96 -59.31 16.00 -17.51
CA TRP A 96 -59.31 17.46 -17.70
C TRP A 96 -59.42 17.92 -19.16
N ASN A 97 -59.22 17.02 -20.12
CA ASN A 97 -59.18 17.28 -21.56
C ASN A 97 -60.30 16.60 -22.35
N ILE A 98 -61.14 15.76 -21.71
CA ILE A 98 -62.14 14.90 -22.38
C ILE A 98 -63.09 15.73 -23.26
N ARG A 99 -63.56 16.87 -22.75
CA ARG A 99 -64.49 17.74 -23.49
C ARG A 99 -63.84 18.28 -24.77
N GLN A 100 -62.64 18.83 -24.66
CA GLN A 100 -61.92 19.43 -25.79
C GLN A 100 -61.55 18.36 -26.81
N LEU A 101 -61.10 17.18 -26.38
CA LEU A 101 -60.81 16.05 -27.27
C LEU A 101 -62.06 15.57 -28.01
N SER A 102 -63.20 15.50 -27.33
CA SER A 102 -64.50 15.18 -27.96
C SER A 102 -64.86 16.22 -29.03
N GLN A 103 -64.73 17.51 -28.72
CA GLN A 103 -65.01 18.59 -29.68
C GLN A 103 -64.07 18.57 -30.88
N ILE A 104 -62.77 18.34 -30.67
CA ILE A 104 -61.78 18.19 -31.74
C ILE A 104 -62.19 17.05 -32.68
N THR A 105 -62.55 15.89 -32.10
CA THR A 105 -62.97 14.70 -32.86
C THR A 105 -64.27 14.97 -33.63
N GLU A 106 -65.24 15.64 -33.01
CA GLU A 106 -66.51 16.02 -33.62
C GLU A 106 -66.31 16.98 -34.80
N TYR A 107 -65.57 18.08 -34.61
CA TYR A 107 -65.31 19.04 -35.67
C TYR A 107 -64.47 18.45 -36.80
N LYS A 108 -63.49 17.58 -36.51
CA LYS A 108 -62.78 16.82 -37.56
C LYS A 108 -63.75 15.94 -38.36
N GLY A 109 -64.65 15.22 -37.68
CA GLY A 109 -65.68 14.40 -38.33
C GLY A 109 -66.68 15.19 -39.17
N LEU A 110 -67.11 16.37 -38.69
CA LEU A 110 -67.94 17.31 -39.47
C LEU A 110 -67.20 17.82 -40.70
N ALA A 111 -65.92 18.16 -40.57
CA ALA A 111 -65.09 18.63 -41.67
C ALA A 111 -64.98 17.60 -42.80
N LEU A 112 -64.71 16.33 -42.45
CA LEU A 112 -64.61 15.23 -43.41
C LEU A 112 -65.94 14.94 -44.12
N ARG A 113 -67.07 14.99 -43.39
CA ARG A 113 -68.41 14.82 -43.99
C ARG A 113 -68.75 15.95 -44.96
N ALA A 114 -68.52 17.20 -44.55
CA ALA A 114 -68.74 18.37 -45.41
C ALA A 114 -67.89 18.33 -46.68
N PHE A 115 -66.62 17.90 -46.56
CA PHE A 115 -65.73 17.70 -47.71
C PHE A 115 -66.27 16.64 -48.68
N SER A 116 -66.71 15.49 -48.16
CA SER A 116 -67.28 14.42 -49.00
C SER A 116 -68.57 14.81 -49.72
N ALA A 117 -69.32 15.77 -49.16
CA ALA A 117 -70.53 16.33 -49.76
C ALA A 117 -70.26 17.50 -50.74
N GLY A 118 -68.99 17.86 -50.97
CA GLY A 118 -68.61 18.97 -51.84
C GLY A 118 -68.77 20.36 -51.23
N ASN A 119 -69.07 20.47 -49.94
CA ASN A 119 -69.17 21.75 -49.22
C ASN A 119 -67.80 22.14 -48.63
N TYR A 120 -66.93 22.68 -49.48
CA TYR A 120 -65.54 23.01 -49.12
C TYR A 120 -65.42 24.17 -48.13
N ASN A 121 -66.34 25.13 -48.16
CA ASN A 121 -66.36 26.25 -47.20
C ASN A 121 -66.62 25.74 -45.76
N SER A 122 -67.66 24.90 -45.58
CA SER A 122 -67.93 24.30 -44.27
C SER A 122 -66.84 23.32 -43.85
N ALA A 123 -66.28 22.53 -44.78
CA ALA A 123 -65.17 21.63 -44.49
C ALA A 123 -63.95 22.37 -43.93
N LEU A 124 -63.53 23.46 -44.60
CA LEU A 124 -62.41 24.29 -44.13
C LEU A 124 -62.71 24.98 -42.79
N SER A 125 -63.93 25.47 -42.61
CA SER A 125 -64.36 26.10 -41.35
C SER A 125 -64.28 25.11 -40.18
N HIS A 126 -64.82 23.90 -40.34
CA HIS A 126 -64.81 22.88 -39.29
C HIS A 126 -63.39 22.39 -38.95
N ILE A 127 -62.51 22.17 -39.93
CA ILE A 127 -61.14 21.74 -39.63
C ILE A 127 -60.32 22.85 -38.96
N LYS A 128 -60.50 24.12 -39.35
CA LYS A 128 -59.90 25.26 -38.64
C LYS A 128 -60.38 25.35 -37.19
N GLN A 129 -61.67 25.12 -36.95
CA GLN A 129 -62.23 25.10 -35.60
C GLN A 129 -61.60 23.97 -34.75
N ALA A 130 -61.46 22.76 -35.31
CA ALA A 130 -60.74 21.67 -34.65
C ALA A 130 -59.28 22.06 -34.36
N GLY A 131 -58.59 22.69 -35.30
CA GLY A 131 -57.21 23.18 -35.15
C GLY A 131 -57.04 24.24 -34.07
N HIS A 132 -57.98 25.19 -33.95
CA HIS A 132 -57.98 26.21 -32.89
C HIS A 132 -58.15 25.58 -31.50
N ILE A 133 -59.11 24.66 -31.35
CA ILE A 133 -59.34 23.96 -30.07
C ILE A 133 -58.12 23.10 -29.71
N ALA A 134 -57.57 22.35 -30.67
CA ALA A 134 -56.36 21.55 -30.49
C ALA A 134 -55.15 22.40 -30.07
N SER A 135 -54.88 23.51 -30.76
CA SER A 135 -53.77 24.40 -30.43
C SER A 135 -53.91 25.00 -29.03
N SER A 136 -55.12 25.45 -28.67
CA SER A 136 -55.40 25.99 -27.33
C SER A 136 -55.24 24.93 -26.23
N LEU A 137 -55.65 23.68 -26.50
CA LEU A 137 -55.49 22.56 -25.57
C LEU A 137 -54.01 22.22 -25.36
N ILE A 138 -53.23 22.10 -26.45
CA ILE A 138 -51.79 21.84 -26.40
C ILE A 138 -51.06 22.95 -25.62
N GLU A 139 -51.39 24.21 -25.87
CA GLU A 139 -50.78 25.34 -25.18
C GLU A 139 -51.08 25.31 -23.67
N THR A 140 -52.34 25.03 -23.32
CA THR A 140 -52.76 24.91 -21.92
C THR A 140 -52.03 23.76 -21.23
N ALA A 141 -51.90 22.60 -21.91
CA ALA A 141 -51.15 21.46 -21.40
C ALA A 141 -49.69 21.83 -21.13
N ARG A 142 -49.03 22.48 -22.09
CA ARG A 142 -47.64 22.93 -21.98
C ARG A 142 -47.44 23.86 -20.79
N GLN A 143 -48.28 24.87 -20.64
CA GLN A 143 -48.16 25.82 -19.53
C GLN A 143 -48.34 25.15 -18.16
N LYS A 144 -49.31 24.24 -18.05
CA LYS A 144 -49.52 23.47 -16.82
C LYS A 144 -48.41 22.47 -16.55
N PHE A 145 -47.84 21.85 -17.58
CA PHE A 145 -46.66 21.00 -17.45
C PHE A 145 -45.48 21.79 -16.89
N GLU A 146 -45.11 22.92 -17.52
CA GLU A 146 -43.95 23.71 -17.13
C GLU A 146 -44.08 24.25 -15.69
N PHE A 147 -45.27 24.72 -15.32
CA PHE A 147 -45.56 25.16 -13.96
C PHE A 147 -45.34 24.03 -12.94
N ASN A 148 -45.97 22.88 -13.14
CA ASN A 148 -45.90 21.76 -12.19
C ASN A 148 -44.51 21.10 -12.16
N TYR A 149 -43.83 21.03 -13.30
CA TYR A 149 -42.46 20.51 -13.38
C TYR A 149 -41.48 21.41 -12.62
N SER A 150 -41.59 22.73 -12.78
CA SER A 150 -40.79 23.71 -12.03
C SER A 150 -41.04 23.61 -10.53
N GLU A 151 -42.31 23.46 -10.12
CA GLU A 151 -42.65 23.28 -8.70
C GLU A 151 -42.09 21.97 -8.14
N ALA A 152 -42.23 20.86 -8.88
CA ALA A 152 -41.66 19.58 -8.49
C ALA A 152 -40.14 19.65 -8.30
N PHE A 153 -39.44 20.32 -9.22
CA PHE A 153 -38.00 20.51 -9.14
C PHE A 153 -37.60 21.36 -7.93
N SER A 154 -38.31 22.48 -7.71
CA SER A 154 -38.12 23.36 -6.54
C SER A 154 -38.30 22.60 -5.22
N GLN A 155 -39.34 21.76 -5.11
CA GLN A 155 -39.60 20.98 -3.91
C GLN A 155 -38.58 19.85 -3.71
N PHE A 156 -38.15 19.21 -4.80
CA PHE A 156 -37.08 18.21 -4.76
C PHE A 156 -35.76 18.80 -4.24
N GLU A 157 -35.36 19.98 -4.71
CA GLU A 157 -34.14 20.67 -4.24
C GLU A 157 -34.22 21.07 -2.76
N LYS A 158 -35.44 21.36 -2.27
CA LYS A 158 -35.72 21.59 -0.84
C LYS A 158 -35.81 20.31 -0.02
N ASN A 159 -35.63 19.15 -0.64
CA ASN A 159 -35.77 17.82 -0.04
C ASN A 159 -37.18 17.52 0.50
N GLN A 160 -38.22 18.08 -0.11
CA GLN A 160 -39.62 17.86 0.28
C GLN A 160 -40.24 16.75 -0.58
N PHE A 161 -40.25 15.52 -0.06
CA PHE A 161 -40.71 14.34 -0.81
C PHE A 161 -42.19 14.43 -1.25
N LEU A 162 -43.12 14.63 -0.30
CA LEU A 162 -44.55 14.60 -0.62
C LEU A 162 -44.95 15.70 -1.62
N PRO A 163 -44.58 16.99 -1.41
CA PRO A 163 -44.90 18.04 -2.38
C PRO A 163 -44.24 17.82 -3.75
N ALA A 164 -42.99 17.36 -3.79
CA ALA A 164 -42.32 17.09 -5.06
C ALA A 164 -43.00 15.95 -5.83
N MET A 165 -43.43 14.90 -5.12
CA MET A 165 -44.14 13.76 -5.72
C MET A 165 -45.52 14.17 -6.24
N GLU A 166 -46.24 15.03 -5.52
CA GLU A 166 -47.51 15.58 -5.97
C GLU A 166 -47.34 16.39 -7.25
N SER A 167 -46.46 17.39 -7.24
CA SER A 167 -46.21 18.26 -8.40
C SER A 167 -45.67 17.51 -9.61
N ILE A 168 -44.82 16.49 -9.45
CA ILE A 168 -44.29 15.74 -10.60
C ILE A 168 -45.37 14.84 -11.22
N ASN A 169 -46.25 14.26 -10.41
CA ASN A 169 -47.38 13.50 -10.92
C ASN A 169 -48.37 14.43 -11.64
N ASP A 170 -48.58 15.64 -11.14
CA ASP A 170 -49.38 16.65 -11.82
C ASP A 170 -48.76 17.08 -13.14
N ALA A 171 -47.45 17.29 -13.22
CA ALA A 171 -46.76 17.58 -14.47
C ALA A 171 -46.97 16.45 -15.50
N LEU A 172 -46.79 15.19 -15.08
CA LEU A 172 -46.93 14.02 -15.96
C LEU A 172 -48.37 13.79 -16.46
N LYS A 173 -49.40 14.36 -15.83
CA LYS A 173 -50.77 14.38 -16.41
C LYS A 173 -50.84 15.17 -17.72
N TYR A 174 -50.01 16.20 -17.86
CA TYR A 174 -50.01 17.10 -19.03
C TYR A 174 -48.98 16.70 -20.09
N ASN A 175 -48.03 15.82 -19.77
CA ASN A 175 -47.06 15.27 -20.71
C ASN A 175 -46.43 14.00 -20.08
N SER A 176 -47.07 12.85 -20.24
CA SER A 176 -46.67 11.62 -19.53
C SER A 176 -45.36 11.01 -20.05
N GLU A 177 -44.99 11.32 -21.29
CA GLU A 177 -43.77 10.81 -21.94
C GLU A 177 -42.55 11.72 -21.75
N ASN A 178 -42.68 12.83 -21.00
CA ASN A 178 -41.58 13.77 -20.82
C ASN A 178 -40.41 13.10 -20.06
N VAL A 179 -39.31 12.87 -20.79
CA VAL A 179 -38.11 12.18 -20.28
C VAL A 179 -37.50 12.88 -19.05
N ALA A 180 -37.53 14.22 -18.98
CA ALA A 180 -36.98 14.95 -17.85
C ALA A 180 -37.87 14.79 -16.60
N ALA A 181 -39.19 14.86 -16.77
CA ALA A 181 -40.15 14.65 -15.69
C ALA A 181 -40.11 13.21 -15.15
N LEU A 182 -40.02 12.21 -16.02
CA LEU A 182 -39.87 10.81 -15.63
C LEU A 182 -38.58 10.57 -14.83
N LYS A 183 -37.44 11.11 -15.30
CA LYS A 183 -36.17 11.05 -14.55
C LYS A 183 -36.24 11.77 -13.21
N LEU A 184 -36.91 12.93 -13.14
CA LEU A 184 -37.09 13.66 -11.88
C LEU A 184 -37.97 12.84 -10.92
N LYS A 185 -39.04 12.21 -11.41
CA LYS A 185 -39.90 11.32 -10.61
C LYS A 185 -39.13 10.15 -10.02
N GLU A 186 -38.29 9.46 -10.80
CA GLU A 186 -37.42 8.39 -10.30
C GLU A 186 -36.51 8.88 -9.15
N ARG A 187 -35.94 10.08 -9.28
CA ARG A 187 -35.10 10.68 -8.23
C ARG A 187 -35.90 11.08 -6.99
N ILE A 188 -37.13 11.58 -7.16
CA ILE A 188 -38.04 11.89 -6.04
C ILE A 188 -38.43 10.60 -5.30
N MET A 189 -38.68 9.48 -6.01
CA MET A 189 -39.08 8.21 -5.39
C MET A 189 -38.06 7.67 -4.39
N VAL A 190 -36.76 7.86 -4.64
CA VAL A 190 -35.69 7.42 -3.72
C VAL A 190 -35.35 8.45 -2.64
N LEU A 191 -35.94 9.65 -2.68
CA LEU A 191 -35.62 10.75 -1.78
C LEU A 191 -35.78 10.40 -0.29
N PRO A 192 -36.85 9.72 0.18
CA PRO A 192 -36.99 9.38 1.60
C PRO A 192 -35.79 8.59 2.14
N GLN A 193 -35.38 7.54 1.40
CA GLN A 193 -34.22 6.73 1.75
C GLN A 193 -32.92 7.55 1.72
N VAL A 194 -32.79 8.47 0.76
CA VAL A 194 -31.64 9.38 0.69
C VAL A 194 -31.57 10.29 1.90
N LEU A 195 -32.71 10.79 2.40
CA LEU A 195 -32.75 11.67 3.57
C LEU A 195 -32.35 10.94 4.87
N ASP A 196 -32.83 9.71 5.06
CA ASP A 196 -32.39 8.87 6.18
C ASP A 196 -30.87 8.64 6.14
N LEU A 197 -30.33 8.30 4.96
CA LEU A 197 -28.88 8.14 4.78
C LEU A 197 -28.10 9.45 4.98
N MET A 198 -28.69 10.60 4.65
CA MET A 198 -28.09 11.91 4.87
C MET A 198 -28.04 12.25 6.37
N ALA A 199 -29.10 11.93 7.12
CA ALA A 199 -29.12 12.07 8.57
C ALA A 199 -28.05 11.18 9.23
N ASP A 200 -27.98 9.90 8.84
CA ASP A 200 -26.95 8.96 9.28
C ASP A 200 -25.53 9.45 8.99
N ALA A 201 -25.30 9.96 7.77
CA ALA A 201 -24.01 10.53 7.38
C ALA A 201 -23.67 11.79 8.21
N GLY A 202 -24.68 12.59 8.54
CA GLY A 202 -24.55 13.75 9.43
C GLY A 202 -24.13 13.35 10.84
N THR A 203 -24.78 12.35 11.44
CA THR A 203 -24.42 11.79 12.75
C THR A 203 -22.99 11.25 12.73
N ALA A 204 -22.65 10.42 11.74
CA ALA A 204 -21.29 9.89 11.58
C ALA A 204 -20.23 11.00 11.44
N ARG A 205 -20.56 12.12 10.79
CA ARG A 205 -19.68 13.28 10.70
C ARG A 205 -19.44 13.94 12.06
N ILE A 206 -20.49 14.12 12.86
CA ILE A 206 -20.39 14.70 14.21
C ILE A 206 -19.52 13.81 15.12
N GLU A 207 -19.66 12.49 14.99
CA GLU A 207 -18.87 11.49 15.72
C GLU A 207 -17.44 11.33 15.17
N ASN A 208 -17.07 12.06 14.11
CA ASN A 208 -15.80 11.89 13.38
C ASN A 208 -15.57 10.45 12.88
N ASN A 209 -16.66 9.72 12.61
CA ASN A 209 -16.65 8.37 12.06
C ASN A 209 -16.60 8.42 10.51
N LEU A 210 -15.40 8.74 9.99
CA LEU A 210 -15.17 8.95 8.55
C LEU A 210 -15.55 7.72 7.69
N VAL A 211 -15.39 6.51 8.23
CA VAL A 211 -15.69 5.25 7.51
C VAL A 211 -17.20 5.10 7.32
N THR A 212 -17.97 5.30 8.38
CA THR A 212 -19.44 5.25 8.31
C THR A 212 -19.98 6.38 7.43
N GLU A 213 -19.48 7.61 7.58
CA GLU A 213 -19.87 8.74 6.74
C GLU A 213 -19.65 8.42 5.26
N LYS A 214 -18.45 7.91 4.91
CA LYS A 214 -18.12 7.50 3.55
C LYS A 214 -19.10 6.45 3.01
N LYS A 215 -19.36 5.38 3.77
CA LYS A 215 -20.26 4.29 3.36
C LYS A 215 -21.68 4.80 3.09
N ARG A 216 -22.19 5.70 3.93
CA ARG A 216 -23.53 6.30 3.76
C ARG A 216 -23.61 7.17 2.51
N LEU A 217 -22.60 8.01 2.29
CA LEU A 217 -22.52 8.85 1.09
C LEU A 217 -22.35 8.04 -0.20
N GLU A 218 -21.60 6.94 -0.19
CA GLU A 218 -21.50 6.00 -1.33
C GLU A 218 -22.86 5.35 -1.64
N THR A 219 -23.64 5.03 -0.61
CA THR A 219 -24.99 4.49 -0.79
C THR A 219 -25.93 5.54 -1.39
N ILE A 220 -25.87 6.79 -0.92
CA ILE A 220 -26.63 7.91 -1.49
C ILE A 220 -26.32 8.07 -2.99
N LEU A 221 -25.05 8.04 -3.39
CA LEU A 221 -24.67 8.20 -4.80
C LEU A 221 -25.02 7.00 -5.68
N ARG A 222 -25.29 5.82 -5.09
CA ARG A 222 -25.84 4.68 -5.83
C ARG A 222 -27.33 4.87 -6.12
N LEU A 223 -28.06 5.51 -5.20
CA LEU A 223 -29.48 5.82 -5.35
C LEU A 223 -29.72 7.03 -6.25
N ASP A 224 -28.97 8.11 -6.06
CA ASP A 224 -29.04 9.34 -6.85
C ASP A 224 -27.63 9.83 -7.22
N PRO A 225 -27.07 9.37 -8.36
CA PRO A 225 -25.73 9.73 -8.78
C PRO A 225 -25.52 11.23 -9.03
N ALA A 226 -26.58 12.00 -9.27
CA ALA A 226 -26.50 13.42 -9.62
C ALA A 226 -26.17 14.35 -8.43
N ARG A 227 -26.09 13.81 -7.21
CA ARG A 227 -25.86 14.56 -5.97
C ARG A 227 -24.41 15.05 -5.80
N ASN A 228 -24.12 16.22 -6.36
CA ASN A 228 -22.78 16.80 -6.42
C ASN A 228 -22.16 17.10 -5.04
N ILE A 229 -22.93 17.55 -4.06
CA ILE A 229 -22.45 17.87 -2.70
C ILE A 229 -21.85 16.63 -2.04
N GLN A 230 -22.56 15.49 -2.11
CA GLN A 230 -22.15 14.21 -1.56
C GLN A 230 -20.91 13.68 -2.29
N ARG A 231 -20.84 13.85 -3.62
CA ARG A 231 -19.66 13.50 -4.42
C ARG A 231 -18.42 14.29 -4.01
N GLN A 232 -18.55 15.61 -3.80
CA GLN A 232 -17.45 16.45 -3.32
C GLN A 232 -17.01 16.05 -1.91
N ARG A 233 -17.97 15.78 -1.01
CA ARG A 233 -17.66 15.32 0.34
C ARG A 233 -16.90 14.00 0.36
N LEU A 234 -17.26 13.03 -0.50
CA LEU A 234 -16.52 11.77 -0.62
C LEU A 234 -15.06 11.96 -1.01
N LYS A 235 -14.75 12.92 -1.90
CA LYS A 235 -13.35 13.25 -2.24
C LYS A 235 -12.57 13.75 -1.02
N ILE A 236 -13.18 14.65 -0.24
CA ILE A 236 -12.59 15.17 1.00
C ILE A 236 -12.37 14.03 2.01
N LEU A 237 -13.36 13.15 2.18
CA LEU A 237 -13.26 12.01 3.09
C LEU A 237 -12.17 11.03 2.69
N ALA A 238 -12.00 10.76 1.40
CA ALA A 238 -10.92 9.90 0.92
C ALA A 238 -9.54 10.46 1.33
N GLN A 239 -9.34 11.77 1.24
CA GLN A 239 -8.12 12.44 1.69
C GLN A 239 -7.96 12.34 3.21
N LEU A 240 -9.00 12.66 3.99
CA LEU A 240 -8.95 12.60 5.45
C LEU A 240 -8.67 11.19 5.99
N ILE A 241 -9.30 10.16 5.40
CA ILE A 241 -9.06 8.76 5.77
C ILE A 241 -7.62 8.35 5.45
N SER A 242 -7.09 8.80 4.32
CA SER A 242 -5.70 8.53 3.93
C SER A 242 -4.71 9.20 4.88
N GLU A 243 -4.98 10.46 5.25
CA GLU A 243 -4.20 11.21 6.25
C GLU A 243 -4.23 10.52 7.61
N GLN A 244 -5.40 10.17 8.13
CA GLN A 244 -5.53 9.49 9.42
C GLN A 244 -4.81 8.13 9.43
N LYS A 245 -4.91 7.37 8.33
CA LYS A 245 -4.21 6.09 8.18
C LYS A 245 -2.69 6.30 8.14
N PHE A 246 -2.23 7.31 7.42
CA PHE A 246 -0.81 7.68 7.35
C PHE A 246 -0.27 8.03 8.74
N GLN A 247 -0.93 8.94 9.46
CA GLN A 247 -0.52 9.38 10.79
C GLN A 247 -0.45 8.23 11.80
N ARG A 248 -1.40 7.28 11.75
CA ARG A 248 -1.35 6.05 12.56
C ARG A 248 -0.16 5.15 12.20
N LEU A 249 0.19 5.04 10.92
CA LEU A 249 1.34 4.26 10.49
C LEU A 249 2.67 4.91 10.89
N ILE A 250 2.78 6.24 10.78
CA ILE A 250 3.97 6.96 11.24
C ILE A 250 4.16 6.79 12.75
N SER A 251 3.15 7.15 13.55
CA SER A 251 3.20 7.02 15.01
C SER A 251 3.44 5.57 15.45
N GLY A 252 2.78 4.59 14.82
CA GLY A 252 3.03 3.17 15.05
C GLY A 252 4.44 2.73 14.66
N GLY A 253 5.02 3.32 13.61
CA GLY A 253 6.40 3.10 13.19
C GLY A 253 7.39 3.57 14.26
N PHE A 254 7.28 4.81 14.73
CA PHE A 254 8.14 5.33 15.79
C PHE A 254 7.95 4.58 17.11
N ALA A 255 6.73 4.23 17.49
CA ALA A 255 6.48 3.41 18.68
C ALA A 255 7.13 2.02 18.57
N ALA A 256 7.16 1.42 17.37
CA ALA A 256 7.86 0.16 17.13
C ALA A 256 9.39 0.32 17.26
N ILE A 257 9.94 1.46 16.83
CA ILE A 257 11.37 1.80 17.02
C ILE A 257 11.71 1.91 18.50
N SER A 258 10.90 2.63 19.29
CA SER A 258 11.09 2.72 20.75
C SER A 258 11.05 1.36 21.45
N LYS A 259 10.28 0.41 20.90
CA LYS A 259 10.20 -0.98 21.39
C LYS A 259 11.26 -1.90 20.77
N ARG A 260 12.21 -1.37 19.99
CA ARG A 260 13.22 -2.12 19.20
C ARG A 260 12.62 -3.21 18.29
N ASN A 261 11.35 -3.05 17.87
CA ASN A 261 10.65 -3.99 17.00
C ASN A 261 10.84 -3.61 15.52
N LEU A 262 12.00 -3.99 14.98
CA LEU A 262 12.40 -3.65 13.61
C LEU A 262 11.40 -4.10 12.55
N LYS A 263 10.86 -5.32 12.67
CA LYS A 263 9.90 -5.89 11.70
C LYS A 263 8.66 -5.02 11.58
N THR A 264 8.11 -4.59 12.72
CA THR A 264 6.91 -3.74 12.74
C THR A 264 7.22 -2.34 12.22
N ALA A 265 8.36 -1.76 12.59
CA ALA A 265 8.78 -0.44 12.10
C ALA A 265 8.95 -0.42 10.57
N GLN A 266 9.59 -1.44 9.99
CA GLN A 266 9.74 -1.60 8.53
C GLN A 266 8.39 -1.77 7.82
N ALA A 267 7.47 -2.55 8.40
CA ALA A 267 6.13 -2.74 7.85
C ALA A 267 5.33 -1.42 7.86
N SER A 268 5.38 -0.67 8.96
CA SER A 268 4.75 0.64 9.09
C SER A 268 5.31 1.64 8.08
N LEU A 269 6.64 1.72 7.95
CA LEU A 269 7.31 2.58 6.97
C LEU A 269 6.90 2.26 5.54
N THR A 270 6.85 0.97 5.18
CA THR A 270 6.47 0.53 3.82
C THR A 270 5.02 0.91 3.50
N LYS A 271 4.10 0.66 4.44
CA LYS A 271 2.69 1.02 4.29
C LYS A 271 2.49 2.54 4.25
N ALA A 272 3.17 3.30 5.10
CA ALA A 272 3.04 4.76 5.12
C ALA A 272 3.55 5.38 3.81
N ARG A 273 4.67 4.89 3.28
CA ARG A 273 5.24 5.32 2.00
C ARG A 273 4.33 5.05 0.80
N SER A 274 3.54 3.97 0.85
CA SER A 274 2.55 3.69 -0.19
C SER A 274 1.37 4.67 -0.23
N ILE A 275 1.14 5.42 0.86
CA ILE A 275 0.10 6.45 0.94
C ILE A 275 0.66 7.80 0.50
N PHE A 276 1.75 8.25 1.13
CA PHE A 276 2.41 9.53 0.80
C PHE A 276 3.92 9.33 0.61
N PRO A 277 4.38 9.03 -0.61
CA PRO A 277 5.78 8.65 -0.86
C PRO A 277 6.78 9.78 -0.60
N ASN A 278 6.36 11.04 -0.78
CA ASN A 278 7.24 12.22 -0.69
C ASN A 278 7.13 12.98 0.65
N ASN A 279 6.42 12.43 1.64
CA ASN A 279 6.23 13.09 2.94
C ASN A 279 7.55 13.13 3.74
N THR A 280 7.81 14.23 4.45
CA THR A 280 9.03 14.43 5.24
C THR A 280 9.14 13.48 6.43
N GLU A 281 8.02 13.11 7.07
CA GLU A 281 7.98 12.15 8.18
C GLU A 281 8.42 10.75 7.75
N ILE A 282 8.19 10.38 6.48
CA ILE A 282 8.70 9.12 5.90
C ILE A 282 10.23 9.12 5.85
N LYS A 283 10.85 10.26 5.49
CA LYS A 283 12.31 10.37 5.46
C LYS A 283 12.89 10.20 6.85
N LEU A 284 12.26 10.82 7.86
CA LEU A 284 12.67 10.67 9.26
C LEU A 284 12.51 9.22 9.74
N LEU A 285 11.32 8.63 9.57
CA LEU A 285 11.06 7.25 9.97
C LEU A 285 12.00 6.26 9.24
N HIS A 286 12.31 6.51 7.97
CA HIS A 286 13.25 5.68 7.22
C HIS A 286 14.65 5.70 7.81
N LYS A 287 15.15 6.90 8.19
CA LYS A 287 16.43 7.05 8.87
C LYS A 287 16.45 6.27 10.18
N GLU A 288 15.45 6.46 11.04
CA GLU A 288 15.39 5.79 12.34
C GLU A 288 15.28 4.25 12.20
N VAL A 289 14.55 3.75 11.20
CA VAL A 289 14.51 2.31 10.87
C VAL A 289 15.89 1.79 10.44
N LYS A 290 16.63 2.57 9.65
CA LYS A 290 17.97 2.21 9.20
C LYS A 290 18.95 2.18 10.39
N ASP A 291 18.89 3.19 11.25
CA ASP A 291 19.75 3.29 12.43
C ASP A 291 19.50 2.13 13.41
N LEU A 292 18.24 1.81 13.70
CA LEU A 292 17.87 0.62 14.50
C LEU A 292 18.31 -0.70 13.85
N THR A 293 18.29 -0.78 12.51
CA THR A 293 18.76 -1.99 11.79
C THR A 293 20.24 -2.22 12.04
N LEU A 294 21.04 -1.16 11.90
CA LEU A 294 22.49 -1.21 12.12
C LEU A 294 22.81 -1.55 13.59
N GLU A 295 22.11 -0.92 14.53
CA GLU A 295 22.28 -1.18 15.96
C GLU A 295 22.03 -2.65 16.32
N LEU A 296 20.90 -3.21 15.89
CA LEU A 296 20.56 -4.60 16.16
C LEU A 296 21.50 -5.60 15.45
N GLU A 297 22.00 -5.25 14.26
CA GLU A 297 23.00 -6.08 13.59
C GLU A 297 24.34 -6.06 14.32
N MET A 298 24.76 -4.89 14.81
CA MET A 298 25.98 -4.72 15.59
C MET A 298 25.92 -5.54 16.89
N GLU A 299 24.84 -5.41 17.66
CA GLU A 299 24.61 -6.18 18.89
C GLU A 299 24.67 -7.68 18.64
N ARG A 300 23.99 -8.17 17.60
CA ARG A 300 24.00 -9.60 17.23
C ARG A 300 25.40 -10.06 16.81
N THR A 301 26.13 -9.24 16.07
CA THR A 301 27.47 -9.58 15.60
C THR A 301 28.45 -9.67 16.76
N LEU A 302 28.45 -8.68 17.67
CA LEU A 302 29.26 -8.68 18.87
C LEU A 302 28.89 -9.83 19.82
N SER A 303 27.60 -10.10 20.04
CA SER A 303 27.15 -11.23 20.86
C SER A 303 27.65 -12.57 20.34
N ARG A 304 27.61 -12.78 19.01
CA ARG A 304 28.21 -13.99 18.39
C ARG A 304 29.72 -14.03 18.55
N ALA A 305 30.41 -12.90 18.41
CA ALA A 305 31.86 -12.82 18.58
C ALA A 305 32.26 -13.27 20.00
N VAL A 306 31.56 -12.77 21.03
CA VAL A 306 31.75 -13.18 22.43
C VAL A 306 31.39 -14.66 22.64
N SER A 307 30.30 -15.14 22.04
CA SER A 307 29.97 -16.58 22.11
C SER A 307 31.07 -17.45 21.48
N PHE A 308 31.68 -17.02 20.38
CA PHE A 308 32.79 -17.73 19.77
C PHE A 308 34.04 -17.76 20.66
N THR A 309 34.35 -16.67 21.38
CA THR A 309 35.48 -16.69 22.33
C THR A 309 35.22 -17.64 23.50
N GLN A 310 34.00 -17.65 24.04
CA GLN A 310 33.59 -18.58 25.11
C GLN A 310 33.65 -20.05 24.69
N ASN A 311 33.39 -20.33 23.41
CA ASN A 311 33.46 -21.68 22.83
C ASN A 311 34.83 -22.02 22.23
N ASP A 312 35.87 -21.21 22.52
CA ASP A 312 37.24 -21.43 22.04
C ASP A 312 37.39 -21.44 20.50
N LYS A 313 36.45 -20.81 19.79
CA LYS A 313 36.40 -20.69 18.32
C LYS A 313 37.03 -19.38 17.85
N TRP A 314 38.33 -19.20 18.10
CA TRP A 314 39.03 -17.92 17.93
C TRP A 314 39.06 -17.36 16.50
N ASN A 315 39.16 -18.22 15.49
CA ASN A 315 39.09 -17.77 14.10
C ASN A 315 37.71 -17.16 13.76
N SER A 316 36.63 -17.80 14.22
CA SER A 316 35.26 -17.29 14.04
C SER A 316 35.02 -16.02 14.85
N ALA A 317 35.55 -15.94 16.07
CA ALA A 317 35.51 -14.72 16.89
C ALA A 317 36.21 -13.55 16.18
N LEU A 318 37.43 -13.76 15.67
CA LEU A 318 38.17 -12.75 14.93
C LEU A 318 37.40 -12.26 13.70
N ALA A 319 36.81 -13.16 12.92
CA ALA A 319 36.00 -12.78 11.78
C ALA A 319 34.76 -11.95 12.18
N ALA A 320 34.09 -12.32 13.27
CA ALA A 320 32.93 -11.59 13.78
C ALA A 320 33.29 -10.21 14.33
N PHE A 321 34.39 -10.06 15.07
CA PHE A 321 34.86 -8.75 15.53
C PHE A 321 35.33 -7.86 14.37
N LYS A 322 36.00 -8.40 13.36
CA LYS A 322 36.33 -7.65 12.14
C LYS A 322 35.09 -7.19 11.39
N LYS A 323 34.04 -8.02 11.33
CA LYS A 323 32.75 -7.63 10.74
C LYS A 323 32.12 -6.47 11.52
N ALA A 324 32.13 -6.54 12.86
CA ALA A 324 31.64 -5.46 13.72
C ALA A 324 32.44 -4.16 13.51
N LEU A 325 33.77 -4.26 13.40
CA LEU A 325 34.64 -3.11 13.15
C LEU A 325 34.40 -2.46 11.78
N ALA A 326 34.05 -3.25 10.76
CA ALA A 326 33.68 -2.73 9.45
C ALA A 326 32.30 -2.03 9.44
N MET A 327 31.44 -2.30 10.44
CA MET A 327 30.17 -1.58 10.62
C MET A 327 30.40 -0.23 11.30
N ASP A 328 31.28 -0.20 12.30
CA ASP A 328 31.67 1.00 13.04
C ASP A 328 33.13 0.86 13.49
N GLU A 329 34.02 1.61 12.83
CA GLU A 329 35.46 1.60 13.08
C GLU A 329 35.82 2.18 14.46
N SER A 330 34.91 2.97 15.06
CA SER A 330 35.10 3.56 16.39
C SER A 330 34.63 2.66 17.53
N ASN A 331 34.04 1.50 17.23
CA ASN A 331 33.50 0.61 18.24
C ASN A 331 34.60 -0.07 19.07
N LEU A 332 34.76 0.38 20.32
CA LEU A 332 35.81 -0.09 21.23
C LEU A 332 35.78 -1.61 21.45
N THR A 333 34.60 -2.22 21.58
CA THR A 333 34.46 -3.67 21.76
C THR A 333 34.96 -4.44 20.54
N ALA A 334 34.68 -3.95 19.33
CA ALA A 334 35.17 -4.55 18.09
C ALA A 334 36.69 -4.40 17.92
N ILE A 335 37.24 -3.22 18.28
CA ILE A 335 38.69 -2.95 18.26
C ILE A 335 39.43 -3.91 19.20
N GLU A 336 39.01 -3.96 20.47
CA GLU A 336 39.63 -4.81 21.48
C GLU A 336 39.47 -6.29 21.17
N GLY A 337 38.26 -6.71 20.79
CA GLY A 337 37.96 -8.08 20.41
C GLY A 337 38.78 -8.56 19.22
N THR A 338 38.98 -7.71 18.21
CA THR A 338 39.85 -7.99 17.05
C THR A 338 41.30 -8.17 17.49
N LYS A 339 41.82 -7.27 18.33
CA LYS A 339 43.20 -7.33 18.84
C LYS A 339 43.45 -8.61 19.63
N ILE A 340 42.56 -8.95 20.57
CA ILE A 340 42.69 -10.15 21.41
C ILE A 340 42.57 -11.41 20.57
N SER A 341 41.54 -11.50 19.71
CA SER A 341 41.30 -12.69 18.90
C SER A 341 42.41 -12.91 17.86
N SER A 342 42.96 -11.84 17.28
CA SER A 342 44.10 -11.91 16.35
C SER A 342 45.34 -12.46 17.05
N ARG A 343 45.67 -11.93 18.24
CA ARG A 343 46.79 -12.43 19.04
C ARG A 343 46.61 -13.91 19.40
N MET A 344 45.39 -14.32 19.78
CA MET A 344 45.10 -15.71 20.11
C MET A 344 45.22 -16.64 18.90
N VAL A 345 44.63 -16.27 17.76
CA VAL A 345 44.74 -17.04 16.51
C VAL A 345 46.19 -17.23 16.10
N ASN A 346 46.99 -16.16 16.11
CA ASN A 346 48.42 -16.25 15.79
C ASN A 346 49.15 -17.17 16.76
N THR A 347 48.88 -17.05 18.07
CA THR A 347 49.47 -17.92 19.09
C THR A 347 49.09 -19.39 18.86
N ILE A 348 47.83 -19.69 18.56
CA ILE A 348 47.36 -21.05 18.29
C ILE A 348 48.04 -21.62 17.03
N ASN A 349 48.18 -20.82 15.97
CA ASN A 349 48.83 -21.25 14.72
C ASN A 349 50.33 -21.49 14.91
N ASP A 350 51.03 -20.59 15.59
CA ASP A 350 52.45 -20.73 15.90
C ASP A 350 52.69 -21.98 16.76
N MET A 351 51.84 -22.21 17.77
CA MET A 351 51.86 -23.40 18.61
C MET A 351 51.65 -24.69 17.79
N ALA A 352 50.66 -24.70 16.89
CA ALA A 352 50.40 -25.84 16.01
C ALA A 352 51.60 -26.12 15.08
N SER A 353 52.33 -25.10 14.64
CA SER A 353 53.53 -25.28 13.80
C SER A 353 54.69 -26.00 14.50
N LEU A 354 54.76 -25.91 15.84
CA LEU A 354 55.73 -26.61 16.68
C LEU A 354 55.26 -28.03 17.00
N ILE A 355 53.99 -28.19 17.37
CA ILE A 355 53.41 -29.48 17.76
C ILE A 355 53.29 -30.44 16.57
N ASN A 356 52.87 -29.95 15.40
CA ASN A 356 52.64 -30.79 14.22
C ASN A 356 53.94 -31.21 13.51
N LYS A 357 55.10 -30.67 13.90
CA LYS A 357 56.42 -31.02 13.37
C LYS A 357 57.40 -31.25 14.52
N PRO A 358 57.16 -32.27 15.36
CA PRO A 358 57.88 -32.45 16.61
C PRO A 358 59.37 -32.74 16.40
N GLU A 359 59.78 -33.30 15.24
CA GLU A 359 61.20 -33.53 14.95
C GLU A 359 62.00 -32.22 14.93
N ARG A 360 61.37 -31.07 14.63
CA ARG A 360 62.08 -29.78 14.66
C ARG A 360 62.54 -29.42 16.07
N ILE A 361 61.83 -29.88 17.10
CA ILE A 361 62.14 -29.62 18.51
C ILE A 361 63.44 -30.36 18.93
N THR A 362 63.98 -31.28 18.11
CA THR A 362 65.30 -31.86 18.40
C THR A 362 66.47 -30.89 18.15
N SER A 363 66.25 -29.79 17.43
CA SER A 363 67.27 -28.73 17.27
C SER A 363 67.36 -27.87 18.55
N PRO A 364 68.55 -27.59 19.08
CA PRO A 364 68.74 -26.71 20.24
C PRO A 364 68.11 -25.33 20.05
N GLU A 365 68.23 -24.75 18.85
CA GLU A 365 67.72 -23.43 18.50
C GLU A 365 66.19 -23.41 18.55
N VAL A 366 65.55 -24.45 17.99
CA VAL A 366 64.09 -24.59 18.00
C VAL A 366 63.58 -24.86 19.42
N ARG A 367 64.28 -25.64 20.25
CA ARG A 367 63.91 -25.81 21.68
C ARG A 367 63.93 -24.50 22.43
N MET A 368 64.99 -23.72 22.26
CA MET A 368 65.12 -22.42 22.92
C MET A 368 63.99 -21.48 22.50
N PHE A 369 63.68 -21.43 21.19
CA PHE A 369 62.53 -20.69 20.69
C PHE A 369 61.21 -21.19 21.27
N ALA A 370 60.98 -22.50 21.32
CA ALA A 370 59.76 -23.10 21.85
C ALA A 370 59.57 -22.80 23.35
N ARG A 371 60.65 -22.80 24.14
CA ARG A 371 60.62 -22.36 25.56
C ARG A 371 60.22 -20.90 25.71
N ALA A 372 60.86 -20.00 24.96
CA ALA A 372 60.51 -18.58 25.00
C ALA A 372 59.07 -18.32 24.52
N PHE A 373 58.58 -19.13 23.58
CA PHE A 373 57.21 -19.08 23.10
C PHE A 373 56.20 -19.53 24.17
N LEU A 374 56.51 -20.59 24.95
CA LEU A 374 55.67 -21.06 26.05
C LEU A 374 55.43 -19.98 27.11
N GLU A 375 56.45 -19.18 27.46
CA GLU A 375 56.30 -18.06 28.40
C GLU A 375 55.33 -16.99 27.87
N LYS A 376 55.41 -16.68 26.57
CA LYS A 376 54.49 -15.73 25.93
C LYS A 376 53.05 -16.25 25.87
N ALA A 377 52.88 -17.54 25.57
CA ALA A 377 51.59 -18.21 25.45
C ALA A 377 50.90 -18.42 26.81
N ASP A 378 51.67 -18.55 27.90
CA ASP A 378 51.13 -18.77 29.26
C ASP A 378 50.18 -17.64 29.69
N ASN A 379 50.47 -16.40 29.27
CA ASN A 379 49.63 -15.22 29.51
C ASN A 379 48.21 -15.31 28.90
N LEU A 380 48.01 -16.19 27.92
CA LEU A 380 46.74 -16.37 27.21
C LEU A 380 46.02 -17.67 27.62
N LYS A 381 46.67 -18.55 28.39
CA LYS A 381 46.14 -19.89 28.72
C LYS A 381 44.76 -19.84 29.38
N SER A 382 44.54 -18.90 30.30
CA SER A 382 43.29 -18.77 31.06
C SER A 382 42.08 -18.43 30.18
N ARG A 383 42.33 -17.95 28.96
CA ARG A 383 41.29 -17.55 28.01
C ARG A 383 40.95 -18.68 27.04
N SER A 384 41.81 -19.68 26.85
CA SER A 384 41.65 -20.72 25.83
C SER A 384 41.98 -22.12 26.37
N PRO A 385 40.96 -22.99 26.52
CA PRO A 385 41.17 -24.39 26.88
C PRO A 385 42.03 -25.16 25.87
N SER A 386 41.86 -24.95 24.56
CA SER A 386 42.70 -25.60 23.54
C SER A 386 44.14 -25.14 23.61
N LEU A 387 44.39 -23.84 23.82
CA LEU A 387 45.75 -23.35 24.03
C LEU A 387 46.38 -23.97 25.27
N THR A 388 45.62 -24.10 26.37
CA THR A 388 46.11 -24.76 27.59
C THR A 388 46.53 -26.22 27.33
N LYS A 389 45.73 -26.97 26.57
CA LYS A 389 46.08 -28.34 26.15
C LYS A 389 47.34 -28.37 25.29
N ASN A 390 47.45 -27.46 24.33
CA ASN A 390 48.60 -27.38 23.44
C ASN A 390 49.88 -26.94 24.16
N ILE A 391 49.77 -26.07 25.17
CA ILE A 391 50.89 -25.70 26.06
C ILE A 391 51.42 -26.95 26.78
N ALA A 392 50.53 -27.80 27.33
CA ALA A 392 50.93 -29.04 27.99
C ALA A 392 51.64 -29.99 27.01
N LEU A 393 51.04 -30.20 25.82
CA LEU A 393 51.61 -31.06 24.79
C LEU A 393 52.99 -30.58 24.31
N LEU A 394 53.18 -29.27 24.11
CA LEU A 394 54.48 -28.73 23.71
C LEU A 394 55.52 -28.87 24.83
N LYS A 395 55.13 -28.71 26.11
CA LYS A 395 56.03 -28.98 27.24
C LYS A 395 56.50 -30.43 27.24
N ASP A 396 55.59 -31.37 27.02
CA ASP A 396 55.91 -32.80 26.97
C ASP A 396 56.86 -33.13 25.81
N LEU A 397 56.64 -32.53 24.63
CA LEU A 397 57.54 -32.69 23.48
C LEU A 397 58.94 -32.12 23.74
N ILE A 398 59.04 -30.97 24.41
CA ILE A 398 60.33 -30.39 24.80
C ILE A 398 61.04 -31.31 25.79
N MET A 399 60.35 -31.80 26.83
CA MET A 399 60.94 -32.74 27.79
C MET A 399 61.41 -34.02 27.11
N ALA A 400 60.59 -34.62 26.23
CA ALA A 400 60.95 -35.82 25.49
C ALA A 400 62.18 -35.61 24.60
N SER A 401 62.36 -34.42 24.01
CA SER A 401 63.52 -34.10 23.18
C SER A 401 64.84 -33.97 23.96
N GLU A 402 64.79 -33.93 25.29
CA GLU A 402 65.96 -33.78 26.17
C GLU A 402 66.35 -35.08 26.87
N ILE A 403 65.49 -36.09 26.85
CA ILE A 403 65.77 -37.41 27.43
C ILE A 403 66.72 -38.17 26.51
N PRO A 404 67.95 -38.51 26.93
CA PRO A 404 68.87 -39.29 26.11
C PRO A 404 68.34 -40.71 25.86
N VAL A 405 68.53 -41.18 24.64
CA VAL A 405 68.21 -42.53 24.18
C VAL A 405 69.51 -43.35 24.10
N ASP A 406 69.48 -44.57 24.63
CA ASP A 406 70.61 -45.50 24.51
C ASP A 406 70.68 -46.01 23.06
N VAL A 407 71.79 -45.74 22.38
CA VAL A 407 72.08 -46.15 21.02
C VAL A 407 73.19 -47.19 21.04
N LYS A 408 72.90 -48.38 20.52
CA LYS A 408 73.87 -49.48 20.38
C LYS A 408 74.61 -49.35 19.06
N LEU A 409 75.89 -49.00 19.14
CA LEU A 409 76.82 -48.91 18.02
C LEU A 409 77.51 -50.27 17.82
N LEU A 410 77.37 -50.85 16.63
CA LEU A 410 78.04 -52.08 16.21
C LEU A 410 79.10 -51.80 15.13
N SER A 411 80.28 -52.39 15.28
CA SER A 411 81.38 -52.29 14.31
C SER A 411 82.30 -53.52 14.34
N ASP A 412 83.34 -53.51 13.51
CA ASP A 412 84.27 -54.61 13.29
C ASP A 412 85.52 -54.57 14.18
N ASN A 413 85.60 -53.61 15.10
CA ASN A 413 86.76 -53.31 15.94
C ASN A 413 88.06 -52.99 15.16
N LYS A 414 87.97 -52.75 13.84
CA LYS A 414 89.09 -52.34 12.97
C LYS A 414 88.89 -50.94 12.41
N THR A 415 87.66 -50.46 12.39
CA THR A 415 87.25 -49.13 11.93
C THR A 415 87.30 -48.13 13.09
N ASP A 416 87.99 -47.00 12.90
CA ASP A 416 87.97 -45.88 13.84
C ASP A 416 86.70 -45.05 13.61
N ILE A 417 85.81 -45.01 14.60
CA ILE A 417 84.50 -44.36 14.48
C ILE A 417 84.55 -42.98 15.14
N TYR A 418 84.01 -41.99 14.46
CA TYR A 418 83.85 -40.61 14.94
C TYR A 418 82.38 -40.22 14.89
N LEU A 419 81.91 -39.51 15.92
CA LEU A 419 80.61 -38.87 15.92
C LEU A 419 80.83 -37.36 15.70
N ARG A 420 80.28 -36.84 14.61
CA ARG A 420 80.44 -35.44 14.22
C ARG A 420 79.95 -34.52 15.36
N ASN A 421 80.75 -33.52 15.72
CA ASN A 421 80.56 -32.59 16.86
C ASN A 421 80.70 -33.19 18.27
N PHE A 422 80.89 -34.51 18.43
CA PHE A 422 81.07 -35.19 19.72
C PHE A 422 82.43 -35.89 19.88
N GLY A 423 83.19 -36.07 18.79
CA GLY A 423 84.57 -36.57 18.80
C GLY A 423 84.71 -38.06 18.49
N ALA A 424 85.87 -38.63 18.80
CA ALA A 424 86.20 -40.02 18.50
C ALA A 424 85.49 -41.00 19.46
N LEU A 425 84.78 -41.97 18.90
CA LEU A 425 84.19 -43.08 19.65
C LEU A 425 85.14 -44.28 19.77
N GLY A 426 86.16 -44.34 18.91
CA GLY A 426 87.20 -45.37 18.87
C GLY A 426 86.80 -46.64 18.12
N ARG A 427 87.60 -47.69 18.27
CA ARG A 427 87.31 -49.03 17.74
C ARG A 427 86.51 -49.82 18.75
N THR A 428 85.49 -50.53 18.29
CA THR A 428 84.66 -51.37 19.14
C THR A 428 83.97 -52.47 18.34
N HIS A 429 83.63 -53.58 18.99
CA HIS A 429 82.62 -54.51 18.46
C HIS A 429 81.21 -54.04 18.79
N GLN A 430 81.02 -53.54 20.01
CA GLN A 430 79.76 -53.03 20.52
C GLN A 430 80.04 -51.91 21.54
N LYS A 431 79.37 -50.77 21.40
CA LYS A 431 79.40 -49.68 22.37
C LYS A 431 78.02 -49.08 22.52
N ILE A 432 77.55 -48.87 23.75
CA ILE A 432 76.32 -48.12 24.00
C ILE A 432 76.71 -46.65 24.20
N ILE A 433 76.05 -45.77 23.48
CA ILE A 433 76.21 -44.32 23.59
C ILE A 433 74.84 -43.69 23.87
N ARG A 434 74.81 -42.61 24.65
CA ARG A 434 73.57 -41.89 24.95
C ARG A 434 73.47 -40.66 24.07
N LEU A 435 72.45 -40.63 23.23
CA LEU A 435 72.19 -39.52 22.32
C LEU A 435 70.78 -39.00 22.56
N THR A 436 70.62 -37.69 22.70
CA THR A 436 69.29 -37.06 22.69
C THR A 436 68.61 -37.31 21.34
N PRO A 437 67.27 -37.25 21.26
CA PRO A 437 66.57 -37.26 19.97
C PRO A 437 67.15 -36.22 19.00
N GLY A 438 67.30 -36.59 17.73
CA GLY A 438 67.88 -35.72 16.70
C GLY A 438 68.65 -36.47 15.60
N ASN A 439 69.27 -35.70 14.71
CA ASN A 439 70.04 -36.23 13.58
C ASN A 439 71.54 -36.22 13.89
N TYR A 440 72.17 -37.38 13.74
CA TYR A 440 73.58 -37.60 14.00
C TYR A 440 74.30 -38.11 12.76
N TYR A 441 75.57 -37.75 12.64
CA TYR A 441 76.42 -38.17 11.53
C TYR A 441 77.63 -38.90 12.10
N PHE A 442 77.68 -40.19 11.84
CA PHE A 442 78.81 -41.01 12.23
C PHE A 442 79.74 -41.20 11.05
N GLU A 443 81.04 -41.07 11.26
CA GLU A 443 82.07 -41.24 10.26
C GLU A 443 82.98 -42.40 10.64
N GLY A 444 83.07 -43.41 9.78
CA GLY A 444 84.05 -44.48 9.90
C GLY A 444 85.30 -44.17 9.07
N ARG A 445 86.49 -44.30 9.68
CA ARG A 445 87.79 -44.15 9.03
C ARG A 445 88.66 -45.38 9.28
N ARG A 446 89.37 -45.83 8.25
CA ARG A 446 90.38 -46.89 8.37
C ARG A 446 91.43 -46.70 7.30
N LYS A 447 92.71 -46.82 7.68
CA LYS A 447 93.83 -46.69 6.74
C LYS A 447 93.69 -47.73 5.62
N GLY A 448 93.75 -47.29 4.36
CA GLY A 448 93.56 -48.13 3.17
C GLY A 448 92.11 -48.40 2.77
N PHE A 449 91.13 -47.71 3.37
CA PHE A 449 89.70 -47.81 3.04
C PHE A 449 89.08 -46.41 2.88
N ARG A 450 88.04 -46.30 2.06
CA ARG A 450 87.32 -45.04 1.86
C ARG A 450 86.46 -44.71 3.09
N SER A 451 86.50 -43.47 3.58
CA SER A 451 85.67 -43.05 4.72
C SER A 451 84.17 -43.14 4.38
N LYS A 452 83.36 -43.56 5.35
CA LYS A 452 81.90 -43.70 5.21
C LYS A 452 81.18 -42.87 6.25
N THR A 453 80.25 -42.03 5.81
CA THR A 453 79.37 -41.25 6.69
C THR A 453 77.98 -41.89 6.72
N VAL A 454 77.50 -42.23 7.90
CA VAL A 454 76.14 -42.76 8.12
C VAL A 454 75.33 -41.72 8.88
N THR A 455 74.21 -41.30 8.30
CA THR A 455 73.22 -40.47 8.99
C THR A 455 72.31 -41.36 9.82
N PHE A 456 72.09 -40.99 11.08
CA PHE A 456 71.26 -41.71 12.01
C PHE A 456 70.30 -40.77 12.70
N HIS A 457 69.01 -41.11 12.64
CA HIS A 457 67.96 -40.36 13.31
C HIS A 457 67.60 -41.05 14.62
N VAL A 458 67.79 -40.36 15.74
CA VAL A 458 67.31 -40.79 17.05
C VAL A 458 65.89 -40.24 17.23
N PRO A 459 64.85 -41.09 17.28
CA PRO A 459 63.47 -40.65 17.38
C PRO A 459 63.17 -40.07 18.78
N LEU A 460 62.07 -39.30 18.87
CA LEU A 460 61.44 -38.93 20.13
C LEU A 460 60.76 -40.18 20.71
N ALA A 461 61.48 -40.94 21.52
CA ALA A 461 61.00 -42.17 22.13
C ALA A 461 61.16 -42.13 23.66
N PRO A 462 60.35 -42.87 24.42
CA PRO A 462 60.52 -42.98 25.86
C PRO A 462 61.91 -43.55 26.20
N SER A 463 62.47 -43.07 27.31
CA SER A 463 63.67 -43.62 27.95
C SER A 463 63.60 -45.15 27.91
N HIS A 464 64.64 -45.81 27.40
CA HIS A 464 64.80 -47.27 27.18
C HIS A 464 64.56 -47.83 25.77
N SER A 465 64.20 -47.02 24.76
CA SER A 465 64.24 -47.53 23.38
C SER A 465 65.70 -47.74 22.93
N LEU A 466 66.14 -48.99 22.76
CA LEU A 466 67.49 -49.27 22.25
C LEU A 466 67.51 -49.12 20.73
N ALA A 467 68.09 -48.02 20.23
CA ALA A 467 68.25 -47.82 18.80
C ALA A 467 69.59 -48.41 18.33
N GLU A 468 69.63 -49.19 17.25
CA GLU A 468 70.84 -49.87 16.78
C GLU A 468 71.38 -49.21 15.50
N ILE A 469 72.70 -48.98 15.45
CA ILE A 469 73.41 -48.49 14.26
C ILE A 469 74.64 -49.36 14.00
N ARG A 470 74.87 -49.70 12.73
CA ARG A 470 76.05 -50.46 12.28
C ARG A 470 76.93 -49.62 11.37
N ILE A 471 78.23 -49.60 11.67
CA ILE A 471 79.24 -48.87 10.88
C ILE A 471 80.44 -49.77 10.65
N MET A 472 80.67 -50.12 9.39
CA MET A 472 81.80 -50.95 8.94
C MET A 472 82.24 -50.45 7.57
N LEU A 473 83.54 -50.49 7.31
CA LEU A 473 84.12 -50.12 6.01
C LEU A 473 84.37 -51.35 5.16
N ASP A 474 83.82 -51.32 3.95
CA ASP A 474 83.78 -52.40 2.97
C ASP A 474 84.52 -52.07 1.65
N GLU A 475 84.84 -50.79 1.41
CA GLU A 475 85.48 -50.31 0.18
C GLU A 475 86.96 -49.98 0.41
N GLN A 476 87.85 -50.83 -0.11
CA GLN A 476 89.30 -50.69 0.00
C GLN A 476 89.81 -49.69 -1.04
N LEU A 477 90.67 -48.76 -0.64
CA LEU A 477 91.36 -47.88 -1.56
C LEU A 477 92.46 -48.72 -2.22
N ASN A 478 92.31 -49.01 -3.52
CA ASN A 478 93.36 -49.70 -4.27
C ASN A 478 94.68 -48.91 -4.13
N PRO A 479 95.81 -49.61 -3.89
CA PRO A 479 97.07 -49.02 -3.47
C PRO A 479 97.68 -48.04 -4.47
#